data_AF-A0AAU3KP95-F1
#
_entry.id   AF-A0AAU3KP95-F1
#
_cell.length_a   1.000
_cell.length_b   1.000
_cell.length_c   1.000
_cell.angle_alpha   90.00
_cell.angle_beta   90.00
_cell.angle_gamma   90.00
#
_symmetry.space_group_name_H-M   'P 1'
#
loop_
_entity.id
_entity.type
_entity.pdbx_description
1 polymer ?
#
loop_
_entity_poly.entity_id
_entity_poly.type
_entity_poly.pdbx_seq_one_letter_code
_entity_poly.pdbx_strand_id
1 'polypeptide(L)'
;MRVLKAVHVHAATVRVMQDRAKAKQRSSGQAPPASWYEDLHGRAALWQELENAAAAGGVPAAWVTQTRERATLGMAWRADLHWRDTEFVNRGQLLNDLQQKVRHVQDMAAVAAVYGERGAQSEVGTAQMFDRKLRILTQRINAVAAVLEVSAPEAERLWGERSWSAAAESVRDHSRLTLDGRWRAHARTNTTDLALQAMVLNDAGIAAGTHALPDLGAMAQLIRTHLSVTVPPGPGTAVVEPGAQITEAIDAAGITSATSTEFASTDISEHPLFTPPVPGIEP
;
A
#
# COMPACT_ATOMS: atom_id res chain seq x y z
N MET A 1 21.49 -7.15 -14.25
CA MET A 1 22.67 -7.74 -13.55
C MET A 1 22.69 -7.60 -12.02
N ARG A 2 22.54 -6.39 -11.42
CA ARG A 2 22.73 -6.19 -9.96
C ARG A 2 21.91 -7.13 -9.07
N VAL A 3 20.64 -7.39 -9.43
CA VAL A 3 19.74 -8.28 -8.68
C VAL A 3 20.26 -9.72 -8.61
N LEU A 4 20.81 -10.27 -9.69
CA LEU A 4 21.44 -11.59 -9.69
C LEU A 4 22.70 -11.61 -8.80
N LYS A 5 23.51 -10.54 -8.80
CA LYS A 5 24.64 -10.43 -7.87
C LYS A 5 24.17 -10.48 -6.41
N ALA A 6 23.05 -9.83 -6.08
CA ALA A 6 22.49 -9.88 -4.73
C ALA A 6 21.97 -11.29 -4.37
N VAL A 7 21.26 -11.97 -5.30
CA VAL A 7 20.84 -13.38 -5.11
C VAL A 7 22.04 -14.28 -4.81
N HIS A 8 23.15 -14.10 -5.56
CA HIS A 8 24.40 -14.82 -5.33
C HIS A 8 24.98 -14.55 -3.92
N VAL A 9 25.10 -13.27 -3.53
CA VAL A 9 25.68 -12.88 -2.23
C VAL A 9 24.84 -13.42 -1.06
N HIS A 10 23.50 -13.37 -1.14
CA HIS A 10 22.63 -13.93 -0.11
C HIS A 10 22.79 -15.46 0.00
N ALA A 11 22.71 -16.18 -1.11
CA ALA A 11 22.87 -17.64 -1.13
C ALA A 11 24.27 -18.09 -0.66
N ALA A 12 25.33 -17.37 -1.03
CA ALA A 12 26.69 -17.62 -0.56
C ALA A 12 26.82 -17.36 0.96
N THR A 13 26.18 -16.30 1.48
CA THR A 13 26.17 -15.99 2.91
C THR A 13 25.47 -17.08 3.73
N VAL A 14 24.30 -17.55 3.28
CA VAL A 14 23.57 -18.66 3.90
C VAL A 14 24.42 -19.94 3.91
N ARG A 15 25.09 -20.25 2.81
CA ARG A 15 26.01 -21.39 2.72
C ARG A 15 27.18 -21.27 3.72
N VAL A 16 27.88 -20.13 3.77
CA VAL A 16 28.99 -19.90 4.72
C VAL A 16 28.53 -20.02 6.17
N MET A 17 27.33 -19.54 6.49
CA MET A 17 26.70 -19.67 7.81
C MET A 17 26.44 -21.13 8.19
N GLN A 18 25.96 -21.95 7.26
CA GLN A 18 25.76 -23.39 7.44
C GLN A 18 27.08 -24.15 7.55
N ASP A 19 28.08 -23.84 6.73
CA ASP A 19 29.40 -24.47 6.76
C ASP A 19 30.11 -24.19 8.10
N ARG A 20 30.03 -22.94 8.59
CA ARG A 20 30.56 -22.54 9.91
C ARG A 20 29.86 -23.27 11.06
N ALA A 21 28.53 -23.42 11.00
CA ALA A 21 27.76 -24.16 11.99
C ALA A 21 28.15 -25.66 12.04
N LYS A 22 28.22 -26.31 10.87
CA LYS A 22 28.67 -27.70 10.73
C LYS A 22 30.09 -27.90 11.25
N ALA A 23 31.01 -26.97 10.94
CA ALA A 23 32.38 -27.01 11.43
C ALA A 23 32.45 -26.92 12.97
N LYS A 24 31.72 -25.96 13.57
CA LYS A 24 31.66 -25.82 15.04
C LYS A 24 31.07 -27.05 15.71
N GLN A 25 29.99 -27.61 15.16
CA GLN A 25 29.36 -28.82 15.71
C GLN A 25 30.32 -30.02 15.67
N ARG A 26 31.08 -30.19 14.58
CA ARG A 26 32.12 -31.24 14.48
C ARG A 26 33.27 -31.03 15.48
N SER A 27 33.65 -29.79 15.78
CA SER A 27 34.79 -29.51 16.66
C SER A 27 34.44 -29.49 18.16
N SER A 28 33.17 -29.23 18.52
CA SER A 28 32.74 -29.03 19.92
C SER A 28 31.59 -29.92 20.37
N GLY A 29 30.98 -30.70 19.47
CA GLY A 29 29.76 -31.49 19.75
C GLY A 29 28.48 -30.66 19.97
N GLN A 30 28.59 -29.34 20.13
CA GLN A 30 27.46 -28.47 20.46
C GLN A 30 26.64 -28.10 19.21
N ALA A 31 25.31 -28.17 19.34
CA ALA A 31 24.38 -27.64 18.35
C ALA A 31 24.44 -26.09 18.29
N PRO A 32 24.02 -25.46 17.18
CA PRO A 32 23.86 -24.01 17.12
C PRO A 32 22.82 -23.49 18.13
N PRO A 33 22.99 -22.29 18.68
CA PRO A 33 21.98 -21.67 19.55
C PRO A 33 20.72 -21.26 18.77
N ALA A 34 19.60 -21.06 19.47
CA ALA A 34 18.32 -20.66 18.85
C ALA A 34 18.44 -19.43 17.93
N SER A 35 19.20 -18.41 18.34
CA SER A 35 19.45 -17.20 17.55
C SER A 35 20.14 -17.44 16.20
N TRP A 36 20.86 -18.56 16.04
CA TRP A 36 21.41 -18.95 14.74
C TRP A 36 20.31 -19.44 13.79
N TYR A 37 19.32 -20.16 14.31
CA TYR A 37 18.16 -20.57 13.51
C TYR A 37 17.28 -19.37 13.15
N GLU A 38 17.10 -18.41 14.05
CA GLU A 38 16.37 -17.16 13.80
C GLU A 38 17.03 -16.34 12.67
N ASP A 39 18.34 -16.10 12.72
CA ASP A 39 19.08 -15.42 11.66
C ASP A 39 19.03 -16.21 10.33
N LEU A 40 19.08 -17.54 10.37
CA LEU A 40 18.94 -18.38 9.17
C LEU A 40 17.56 -18.24 8.52
N HIS A 41 16.48 -18.26 9.32
CA HIS A 41 15.11 -18.07 8.82
C HIS A 41 14.91 -16.65 8.27
N GLY A 42 15.41 -15.63 8.97
CA GLY A 42 15.39 -14.24 8.49
C GLY A 42 16.10 -14.07 7.14
N ARG A 43 17.29 -14.67 6.99
CA ARG A 43 18.04 -14.67 5.72
C ARG A 43 17.31 -15.43 4.61
N ALA A 44 16.66 -16.56 4.93
CA ALA A 44 15.88 -17.32 3.97
C ALA A 44 14.66 -16.53 3.47
N ALA A 45 13.96 -15.82 4.36
CA ALA A 45 12.85 -14.94 4.00
C ALA A 45 13.31 -13.77 3.10
N LEU A 46 14.36 -13.04 3.50
CA LEU A 46 14.95 -11.96 2.69
C LEU A 46 15.38 -12.45 1.30
N TRP A 47 15.93 -13.66 1.23
CA TRP A 47 16.34 -14.26 -0.03
C TRP A 47 15.16 -14.65 -0.93
N GLN A 48 14.10 -15.26 -0.38
CA GLN A 48 12.86 -15.54 -1.11
C GLN A 48 12.26 -14.24 -1.67
N GLU A 49 12.22 -13.17 -0.88
CA GLU A 49 11.71 -11.89 -1.33
C GLU A 49 12.59 -11.22 -2.41
N LEU A 50 13.91 -11.43 -2.36
CA LEU A 50 14.79 -10.99 -3.45
C LEU A 50 14.55 -11.77 -4.76
N GLU A 51 14.22 -13.05 -4.70
CA GLU A 51 13.82 -13.83 -5.87
C GLU A 51 12.43 -13.42 -6.40
N ASN A 52 11.46 -13.17 -5.51
CA ASN A 52 10.14 -12.62 -5.86
C ASN A 52 10.28 -11.24 -6.55
N ALA A 53 11.19 -10.40 -6.05
CA ALA A 53 11.53 -9.11 -6.64
C ALA A 53 12.22 -9.24 -8.00
N ALA A 54 13.13 -10.22 -8.17
CA ALA A 54 13.77 -10.51 -9.44
C ALA A 54 12.76 -10.95 -10.50
N ALA A 55 11.82 -11.84 -10.13
CA ALA A 55 10.74 -12.28 -11.03
C ALA A 55 9.81 -11.11 -11.42
N ALA A 56 9.40 -10.27 -10.46
CA ALA A 56 8.64 -9.05 -10.76
C ALA A 56 9.42 -8.03 -11.62
N GLY A 57 10.76 -8.10 -11.56
CA GLY A 57 11.69 -7.35 -12.40
C GLY A 57 11.93 -7.95 -13.80
N GLY A 58 11.26 -9.06 -14.15
CA GLY A 58 11.45 -9.75 -15.43
C GLY A 58 12.74 -10.57 -15.56
N VAL A 59 13.41 -10.88 -14.45
CA VAL A 59 14.60 -11.74 -14.47
C VAL A 59 14.18 -13.20 -14.70
N PRO A 60 14.71 -13.89 -15.73
CA PRO A 60 14.36 -15.28 -16.00
C PRO A 60 14.67 -16.22 -14.83
N ALA A 61 13.71 -17.08 -14.47
CA ALA A 61 13.85 -18.03 -13.36
C ALA A 61 15.04 -18.99 -13.54
N ALA A 62 15.40 -19.32 -14.79
CA ALA A 62 16.59 -20.11 -15.13
C ALA A 62 17.90 -19.41 -14.71
N TRP A 63 17.98 -18.08 -14.83
CA TRP A 63 19.16 -17.29 -14.44
C TRP A 63 19.26 -17.13 -12.93
N VAL A 64 18.12 -16.92 -12.24
CA VAL A 64 18.06 -16.92 -10.77
C VAL A 64 18.53 -18.28 -10.23
N THR A 65 18.02 -19.37 -10.81
CA THR A 65 18.37 -20.74 -10.42
C THR A 65 19.83 -21.08 -10.70
N GLN A 66 20.37 -20.74 -11.88
CA GLN A 66 21.79 -20.89 -12.19
C GLN A 66 22.68 -20.09 -11.22
N THR A 67 22.25 -18.88 -10.85
CA THR A 67 22.96 -18.02 -9.90
C THR A 67 22.99 -18.64 -8.49
N ARG A 68 21.84 -19.14 -8.04
CA ARG A 68 21.66 -19.87 -6.77
C ARG A 68 22.58 -21.09 -6.69
N GLU A 69 22.55 -21.96 -7.71
CA GLU A 69 23.41 -23.15 -7.78
C GLU A 69 24.91 -22.81 -7.69
N ARG A 70 25.35 -21.76 -8.41
CA ARG A 70 26.75 -21.33 -8.37
C ARG A 70 27.15 -20.81 -6.98
N ALA A 71 26.24 -20.11 -6.30
CA ALA A 71 26.46 -19.61 -4.94
C ALA A 71 26.51 -20.73 -3.90
N THR A 72 25.63 -21.74 -3.97
CA THR A 72 25.66 -22.90 -3.07
C THR A 72 26.89 -23.77 -3.33
N LEU A 73 27.35 -23.89 -4.58
CA LEU A 73 28.64 -24.49 -4.93
C LEU A 73 29.85 -23.64 -4.49
N GLY A 74 29.65 -22.39 -4.05
CA GLY A 74 30.70 -21.52 -3.52
C GLY A 74 31.60 -20.91 -4.59
N MET A 75 31.12 -20.89 -5.84
CA MET A 75 31.81 -20.23 -6.94
C MET A 75 31.70 -18.72 -6.77
N ALA A 76 32.78 -17.99 -7.05
CA ALA A 76 32.76 -16.52 -7.05
C ALA A 76 31.72 -15.97 -8.05
N TRP A 77 31.12 -14.82 -7.71
CA TRP A 77 30.25 -14.09 -8.61
C TRP A 77 30.98 -13.69 -9.89
N ARG A 78 30.32 -13.88 -11.03
CA ARG A 78 30.80 -13.48 -12.36
C ARG A 78 29.61 -12.93 -13.14
N ALA A 79 29.80 -11.81 -13.82
CA ALA A 79 28.79 -11.23 -14.72
C ALA A 79 28.95 -11.73 -16.16
N ASP A 80 30.17 -12.14 -16.53
CA ASP A 80 30.58 -12.66 -17.83
C ASP A 80 30.27 -14.17 -17.99
N LEU A 81 29.14 -14.61 -17.45
CA LEU A 81 28.70 -16.00 -17.54
C LEU A 81 27.94 -16.26 -18.84
N HIS A 82 28.13 -17.45 -19.41
CA HIS A 82 27.16 -18.00 -20.33
C HIS A 82 25.91 -18.38 -19.53
N TRP A 83 24.84 -17.63 -19.74
CA TRP A 83 23.56 -17.84 -19.07
C TRP A 83 22.78 -18.97 -19.74
N ARG A 84 22.01 -19.73 -18.96
CA ARG A 84 21.07 -20.72 -19.50
C ARG A 84 20.10 -20.06 -20.47
N ASP A 85 19.71 -20.78 -21.51
CA ASP A 85 18.58 -20.42 -22.37
C ASP A 85 17.32 -20.22 -21.53
N THR A 86 16.47 -19.29 -21.96
CA THR A 86 15.32 -18.82 -21.18
C THR A 86 14.04 -18.93 -21.97
N GLU A 87 12.97 -19.30 -21.27
CA GLU A 87 11.61 -19.08 -21.73
C GLU A 87 11.35 -17.58 -21.98
N PHE A 88 10.40 -17.29 -22.86
CA PHE A 88 10.04 -15.93 -23.23
C PHE A 88 9.45 -15.14 -22.04
N VAL A 89 10.13 -14.09 -21.62
CA VAL A 89 9.62 -13.17 -20.58
C VAL A 89 8.66 -12.16 -21.21
N ASN A 90 7.38 -12.22 -20.84
CA ASN A 90 6.36 -11.29 -21.33
C ASN A 90 6.50 -9.89 -20.67
N ARG A 91 7.33 -9.02 -21.26
CA ARG A 91 7.51 -7.61 -20.81
C ARG A 91 6.17 -6.85 -20.74
N GLY A 92 5.24 -7.11 -21.67
CA GLY A 92 3.93 -6.44 -21.69
C GLY A 92 3.11 -6.73 -20.42
N GLN A 93 3.09 -7.99 -19.98
CA GLN A 93 2.45 -8.39 -18.73
C GLN A 93 3.13 -7.73 -17.52
N LEU A 94 4.47 -7.73 -17.46
CA LEU A 94 5.22 -7.13 -16.34
C LEU A 94 4.97 -5.61 -16.22
N LEU A 95 4.86 -4.90 -17.34
CA LEU A 95 4.50 -3.48 -17.35
C LEU A 95 3.04 -3.25 -16.91
N ASN A 96 2.10 -4.13 -17.28
CA ASN A 96 0.71 -4.06 -16.80
C ASN A 96 0.62 -4.31 -15.28
N ASP A 97 1.33 -5.31 -14.76
CA ASP A 97 1.40 -5.62 -13.33
C ASP A 97 2.05 -4.47 -12.53
N LEU A 98 3.05 -3.80 -13.11
CA LEU A 98 3.63 -2.58 -12.57
C LEU A 98 2.61 -1.43 -12.58
N GLN A 99 1.85 -1.25 -13.67
CA GLN A 99 0.82 -0.22 -13.79
C GLN A 99 -0.29 -0.38 -12.74
N GLN A 100 -0.73 -1.60 -12.44
CA GLN A 100 -1.72 -1.85 -11.38
C GLN A 100 -1.21 -1.40 -10.00
N LYS A 101 0.07 -1.68 -9.69
CA LYS A 101 0.71 -1.27 -8.43
C LYS A 101 0.88 0.24 -8.35
N VAL A 102 1.21 0.88 -9.47
CA VAL A 102 1.27 2.34 -9.62
C VAL A 102 -0.10 2.97 -9.36
N ARG A 103 -1.16 2.49 -10.02
CA ARG A 103 -2.54 2.97 -9.79
C ARG A 103 -2.96 2.83 -8.32
N HIS A 104 -2.57 1.76 -7.64
CA HIS A 104 -2.84 1.61 -6.20
C HIS A 104 -2.11 2.65 -5.34
N VAL A 105 -0.85 2.98 -5.66
CA VAL A 105 -0.11 4.08 -5.01
C VAL A 105 -0.73 5.45 -5.32
N GLN A 106 -1.19 5.67 -6.55
CA GLN A 106 -1.88 6.89 -6.94
C GLN A 106 -3.23 7.04 -6.22
N ASP A 107 -3.99 5.95 -6.05
CA ASP A 107 -5.21 5.91 -5.26
C ASP A 107 -4.96 6.28 -3.79
N MET A 108 -3.93 5.68 -3.17
CA MET A 108 -3.51 6.03 -1.81
C MET A 108 -3.09 7.51 -1.71
N ALA A 109 -2.27 8.00 -2.64
CA ALA A 109 -1.85 9.40 -2.67
C ALA A 109 -3.04 10.35 -2.83
N ALA A 110 -4.06 9.97 -3.60
CA ALA A 110 -5.27 10.77 -3.79
C ALA A 110 -6.15 10.82 -2.53
N VAL A 111 -6.33 9.70 -1.84
CA VAL A 111 -7.02 9.68 -0.54
C VAL A 111 -6.23 10.50 0.50
N ALA A 112 -4.89 10.42 0.50
CA ALA A 112 -4.04 11.22 1.38
C ALA A 112 -4.13 12.73 1.09
N ALA A 113 -4.18 13.12 -0.18
CA ALA A 113 -4.26 14.52 -0.60
C ALA A 113 -5.53 15.23 -0.11
N VAL A 114 -6.66 14.49 -0.06
CA VAL A 114 -7.99 15.00 0.33
C VAL A 114 -8.30 14.78 1.82
N TYR A 115 -7.98 13.61 2.37
CA TYR A 115 -8.38 13.21 3.73
C TYR A 115 -7.23 13.19 4.74
N GLY A 116 -5.96 13.23 4.32
CA GLY A 116 -4.80 12.93 5.17
C GLY A 116 -4.68 13.78 6.44
N GLU A 117 -4.94 15.10 6.35
CA GLU A 117 -4.88 16.01 7.50
C GLU A 117 -5.93 15.65 8.57
N ARG A 118 -7.14 15.25 8.16
CA ARG A 118 -8.20 14.78 9.07
C ARG A 118 -7.92 13.37 9.57
N GLY A 119 -7.48 12.48 8.68
CA GLY A 119 -7.09 11.10 9.00
C GLY A 119 -5.93 11.01 10.01
N ALA A 120 -5.06 12.02 10.05
CA ALA A 120 -4.01 12.15 11.06
C ALA A 120 -4.52 12.58 12.45
N GLN A 121 -5.70 13.22 12.52
CA GLN A 121 -6.35 13.63 13.76
C GLN A 121 -7.33 12.56 14.29
N SER A 122 -7.91 11.74 13.40
CA SER A 122 -8.96 10.76 13.73
C SER A 122 -8.49 9.54 14.55
N GLU A 123 -7.26 9.04 14.35
CA GLU A 123 -6.79 7.79 14.97
C GLU A 123 -5.26 7.83 15.15
N VAL A 124 -4.78 7.68 16.40
CA VAL A 124 -3.36 7.77 16.74
C VAL A 124 -2.56 6.66 16.03
N GLY A 125 -1.53 7.06 15.27
CA GLY A 125 -0.64 6.14 14.56
C GLY A 125 -1.11 5.74 13.15
N THR A 126 -2.40 5.87 12.81
CA THR A 126 -2.93 5.47 11.49
C THR A 126 -2.27 6.24 10.35
N ALA A 127 -2.04 7.55 10.48
CA ALA A 127 -1.30 8.33 9.48
C ALA A 127 0.15 7.88 9.32
N GLN A 128 0.86 7.57 10.42
CA GLN A 128 2.24 7.07 10.35
C GLN A 128 2.30 5.69 9.65
N MET A 129 1.32 4.83 9.90
CA MET A 129 1.19 3.54 9.20
C MET A 129 0.89 3.73 7.72
N PHE A 130 0.02 4.68 7.37
CA PHE A 130 -0.30 5.04 5.99
C PHE A 130 0.93 5.56 5.23
N ASP A 131 1.61 6.58 5.76
CA ASP A 131 2.80 7.19 5.15
C ASP A 131 3.94 6.19 4.98
N ARG A 132 4.19 5.36 6.01
CA ARG A 132 5.18 4.28 5.95
C ARG A 132 4.86 3.33 4.81
N LYS A 133 3.59 2.99 4.60
CA LYS A 133 3.15 2.06 3.55
C LYS A 133 3.25 2.66 2.16
N LEU A 134 2.78 3.90 1.98
CA LEU A 134 2.91 4.63 0.71
C LEU A 134 4.39 4.75 0.31
N ARG A 135 5.28 5.00 1.27
CA ARG A 135 6.74 5.01 1.08
C ARG A 135 7.29 3.63 0.67
N ILE A 136 6.93 2.56 1.37
CA ILE A 136 7.34 1.19 1.04
C ILE A 136 6.92 0.80 -0.39
N LEU A 137 5.65 1.06 -0.75
CA LEU A 137 5.12 0.75 -2.08
C LEU A 137 5.83 1.56 -3.16
N THR A 138 6.05 2.86 -2.94
CA THR A 138 6.78 3.75 -3.87
C THR A 138 8.22 3.28 -4.07
N GLN A 139 8.94 2.98 -2.99
CA GLN A 139 10.30 2.43 -3.04
C GLN A 139 10.35 1.11 -3.82
N ARG A 140 9.42 0.20 -3.55
CA ARG A 140 9.33 -1.10 -4.24
C ARG A 140 9.03 -0.93 -5.74
N ILE A 141 8.09 -0.06 -6.10
CA ILE A 141 7.76 0.23 -7.52
C ILE A 141 8.97 0.80 -8.23
N ASN A 142 9.63 1.79 -7.64
CA ASN A 142 10.83 2.42 -8.20
C ASN A 142 11.99 1.43 -8.38
N ALA A 143 12.19 0.52 -7.43
CA ALA A 143 13.22 -0.51 -7.52
C ALA A 143 12.88 -1.58 -8.58
N VAL A 144 11.62 -2.03 -8.68
CA VAL A 144 11.17 -2.96 -9.73
C VAL A 144 11.24 -2.32 -11.11
N ALA A 145 10.88 -1.03 -11.24
CA ALA A 145 11.03 -0.27 -12.47
C ALA A 145 12.51 -0.13 -12.90
N ALA A 146 13.44 -0.01 -11.94
CA ALA A 146 14.87 -0.01 -12.20
C ALA A 146 15.39 -1.40 -12.64
N VAL A 147 14.84 -2.52 -12.12
CA VAL A 147 15.19 -3.87 -12.60
C VAL A 147 14.61 -4.15 -14.00
N LEU A 148 13.40 -3.69 -14.28
CA LEU A 148 12.76 -3.77 -15.61
C LEU A 148 13.40 -2.83 -16.65
N GLU A 149 14.29 -1.94 -16.25
CA GLU A 149 14.87 -0.89 -17.10
C GLU A 149 13.74 -0.10 -17.81
N VAL A 150 12.80 0.42 -17.00
CA VAL A 150 11.67 1.24 -17.50
C VAL A 150 12.21 2.53 -18.11
N SER A 151 11.95 2.70 -19.41
CA SER A 151 12.33 3.88 -20.18
C SER A 151 11.44 5.09 -19.90
N ALA A 152 11.91 6.31 -20.21
CA ALA A 152 11.11 7.53 -20.10
C ALA A 152 9.68 7.44 -20.70
N PRO A 153 9.46 6.95 -21.94
CA PRO A 153 8.11 6.82 -22.51
C PRO A 153 7.30 5.64 -21.93
N GLU A 154 7.92 4.69 -21.23
CA GLU A 154 7.18 3.73 -20.40
C GLU A 154 6.75 4.39 -19.08
N ALA A 155 7.66 5.08 -18.38
CA ALA A 155 7.38 5.82 -17.16
C ALA A 155 6.24 6.85 -17.35
N GLU A 156 6.28 7.66 -18.40
CA GLU A 156 5.23 8.64 -18.72
C GLU A 156 3.86 7.97 -18.99
N ARG A 157 3.84 6.76 -19.55
CA ARG A 157 2.58 6.00 -19.74
C ARG A 157 2.07 5.34 -18.46
N LEU A 158 2.96 5.06 -17.51
CA LEU A 158 2.63 4.38 -16.25
C LEU A 158 2.24 5.37 -15.15
N TRP A 159 3.02 6.43 -14.96
CA TRP A 159 2.89 7.46 -13.91
C TRP A 159 3.12 8.90 -14.40
N GLY A 160 2.88 9.20 -15.69
CA GLY A 160 2.86 10.56 -16.22
C GLY A 160 1.57 11.32 -15.91
N GLU A 161 1.48 12.57 -16.39
CA GLU A 161 0.47 13.56 -15.97
C GLU A 161 -0.98 13.02 -16.00
N ARG A 162 -1.36 12.36 -17.10
CA ARG A 162 -2.73 11.82 -17.29
C ARG A 162 -3.16 10.80 -16.23
N SER A 163 -2.20 10.13 -15.59
CA SER A 163 -2.49 9.16 -14.54
C SER A 163 -2.74 9.82 -13.18
N TRP A 164 -2.06 10.94 -12.89
CA TRP A 164 -2.32 11.75 -11.70
C TRP A 164 -3.65 12.49 -11.80
N SER A 165 -4.01 13.02 -12.98
CA SER A 165 -5.33 13.62 -13.19
C SER A 165 -6.46 12.60 -13.00
N ALA A 166 -6.29 11.36 -13.48
CA ALA A 166 -7.27 10.29 -13.29
C ALA A 166 -7.40 9.85 -11.81
N ALA A 167 -6.31 9.88 -11.05
CA ALA A 167 -6.33 9.60 -9.61
C ALA A 167 -6.95 10.75 -8.80
N ALA A 168 -6.80 12.00 -9.24
CA ALA A 168 -7.49 13.14 -8.65
C ALA A 168 -9.02 13.04 -8.89
N GLU A 169 -9.43 12.66 -10.10
CA GLU A 169 -10.84 12.41 -10.42
C GLU A 169 -11.46 11.30 -9.54
N SER A 170 -10.72 10.22 -9.27
CA SER A 170 -11.21 9.06 -8.50
C SER A 170 -11.50 9.32 -7.00
N VAL A 171 -11.24 10.52 -6.51
CA VAL A 171 -11.58 10.96 -5.15
C VAL A 171 -12.46 12.20 -5.10
N ARG A 172 -12.72 12.87 -6.24
CA ARG A 172 -13.41 14.18 -6.29
C ARG A 172 -14.81 14.14 -5.68
N ASP A 173 -15.66 13.23 -6.16
CA ASP A 173 -17.07 13.15 -5.75
C ASP A 173 -17.32 12.13 -4.62
N HIS A 174 -16.24 11.64 -3.97
CA HIS A 174 -16.37 10.64 -2.92
C HIS A 174 -16.78 11.25 -1.58
N SER A 175 -17.80 10.66 -0.94
CA SER A 175 -18.24 11.09 0.39
C SER A 175 -17.13 10.96 1.44
N ARG A 176 -17.18 11.81 2.47
CA ARG A 176 -16.23 11.80 3.60
C ARG A 176 -16.14 10.42 4.27
N LEU A 177 -17.27 9.72 4.41
CA LEU A 177 -17.34 8.37 4.98
C LEU A 177 -16.63 7.34 4.10
N THR A 178 -16.76 7.44 2.78
CA THR A 178 -16.07 6.54 1.83
C THR A 178 -14.55 6.77 1.85
N LEU A 179 -14.10 8.02 1.96
CA LEU A 179 -12.68 8.35 2.06
C LEU A 179 -12.05 7.89 3.39
N ASP A 180 -12.75 8.03 4.52
CA ASP A 180 -12.34 7.47 5.82
C ASP A 180 -12.22 5.93 5.76
N GLY A 181 -13.22 5.25 5.18
CA GLY A 181 -13.18 3.80 4.95
C GLY A 181 -11.98 3.36 4.11
N ARG A 182 -11.71 4.07 2.98
CA ARG A 182 -10.55 3.81 2.12
C ARG A 182 -9.23 4.08 2.84
N TRP A 183 -9.12 5.18 3.60
CA TRP A 183 -7.94 5.53 4.40
C TRP A 183 -7.60 4.45 5.42
N ARG A 184 -8.59 3.99 6.22
CA ARG A 184 -8.38 2.90 7.19
C ARG A 184 -8.06 1.56 6.52
N ALA A 185 -8.72 1.22 5.41
CA ALA A 185 -8.41 0.01 4.65
C ALA A 185 -6.95 0.02 4.17
N HIS A 186 -6.54 1.10 3.50
CA HIS A 186 -5.17 1.33 3.05
C HIS A 186 -4.18 1.29 4.21
N ALA A 187 -4.48 1.88 5.37
CA ALA A 187 -3.61 1.83 6.55
C ALA A 187 -3.46 0.41 7.15
N ARG A 188 -4.48 -0.47 7.01
CA ARG A 188 -4.52 -1.81 7.63
C ARG A 188 -4.00 -2.98 6.76
N THR A 189 -3.92 -2.84 5.43
CA THR A 189 -3.38 -3.89 4.52
C THR A 189 -1.99 -4.40 4.95
N ASN A 190 -1.76 -5.72 5.02
CA ASN A 190 -0.41 -6.23 5.30
C ASN A 190 0.53 -5.94 4.10
N THR A 191 1.70 -5.36 4.36
CA THR A 191 2.71 -5.04 3.35
C THR A 191 4.12 -5.49 3.77
N THR A 192 4.22 -6.48 4.65
CA THR A 192 5.49 -6.99 5.20
C THR A 192 6.42 -7.49 4.09
N ASP A 193 5.92 -8.36 3.22
CA ASP A 193 6.70 -8.93 2.11
C ASP A 193 7.15 -7.84 1.13
N LEU A 194 6.29 -6.86 0.85
CA LEU A 194 6.60 -5.71 0.00
C LEU A 194 7.69 -4.80 0.62
N ALA A 195 7.73 -4.70 1.95
CA ALA A 195 8.76 -3.99 2.70
C ALA A 195 10.09 -4.74 2.67
N LEU A 196 10.08 -6.06 2.83
CA LEU A 196 11.25 -6.91 2.69
C LEU A 196 11.81 -6.83 1.26
N GLN A 197 10.95 -6.90 0.22
CA GLN A 197 11.34 -6.70 -1.19
C GLN A 197 11.99 -5.33 -1.43
N ALA A 198 11.42 -4.24 -0.89
CA ALA A 198 12.01 -2.91 -1.02
C ALA A 198 13.37 -2.82 -0.31
N MET A 199 13.50 -3.41 0.88
CA MET A 199 14.74 -3.46 1.66
C MET A 199 15.86 -4.20 0.91
N VAL A 200 15.63 -5.44 0.49
CA VAL A 200 16.68 -6.26 -0.17
C VAL A 200 17.13 -5.70 -1.52
N LEU A 201 16.23 -5.02 -2.25
CA LEU A 201 16.60 -4.30 -3.47
C LEU A 201 17.45 -3.06 -3.14
N ASN A 202 17.07 -2.28 -2.13
CA ASN A 202 17.84 -1.11 -1.71
C ASN A 202 19.25 -1.50 -1.21
N ASP A 203 19.35 -2.54 -0.39
CA ASP A 203 20.62 -3.09 0.13
C ASP A 203 21.49 -3.66 -1.01
N ALA A 204 20.87 -4.15 -2.09
CA ALA A 204 21.56 -4.55 -3.32
C ALA A 204 22.05 -3.36 -4.18
N GLY A 205 21.81 -2.11 -3.77
CA GLY A 205 22.10 -0.91 -4.56
C GLY A 205 21.17 -0.77 -5.77
N ILE A 206 19.94 -1.25 -5.65
CA ILE A 206 18.86 -1.21 -6.66
C ILE A 206 17.75 -0.32 -6.11
N ALA A 207 18.01 0.98 -6.14
CA ALA A 207 17.07 2.02 -5.78
C ALA A 207 16.35 2.57 -7.02
N ALA A 208 15.67 3.71 -6.87
CA ALA A 208 14.98 4.38 -7.96
C ALA A 208 15.92 4.75 -9.13
N GLY A 209 15.47 4.52 -10.36
CA GLY A 209 16.13 5.02 -11.57
C GLY A 209 15.76 6.48 -11.87
N THR A 210 16.28 7.02 -12.97
CA THR A 210 16.10 8.41 -13.41
C THR A 210 14.63 8.83 -13.61
N HIS A 211 13.73 7.86 -13.83
CA HIS A 211 12.29 8.08 -14.06
C HIS A 211 11.44 7.61 -12.87
N ALA A 212 11.91 7.86 -11.65
CA ALA A 212 11.21 7.52 -10.41
C ALA A 212 9.78 8.09 -10.36
N LEU A 213 8.91 7.42 -9.61
CA LEU A 213 7.72 8.06 -9.04
C LEU A 213 8.13 9.30 -8.20
N PRO A 214 7.30 10.36 -8.17
CA PRO A 214 7.50 11.50 -7.27
C PRO A 214 7.60 11.10 -5.80
N ASP A 215 8.15 11.95 -4.94
CA ASP A 215 8.04 11.74 -3.50
C ASP A 215 6.59 11.95 -3.00
N LEU A 216 6.30 11.50 -1.77
CA LEU A 216 4.94 11.51 -1.21
C LEU A 216 4.33 12.91 -1.13
N GLY A 217 5.13 13.94 -0.85
CA GLY A 217 4.68 15.33 -0.80
C GLY A 217 4.37 15.86 -2.20
N ALA A 218 5.24 15.57 -3.17
CA ALA A 218 5.03 15.89 -4.57
C ALA A 218 3.78 15.18 -5.14
N MET A 219 3.57 13.89 -4.83
CA MET A 219 2.35 13.16 -5.22
C MET A 219 1.08 13.85 -4.70
N ALA A 220 1.03 14.18 -3.40
CA ALA A 220 -0.12 14.84 -2.80
C ALA A 220 -0.36 16.23 -3.42
N GLN A 221 0.70 16.97 -3.73
CA GLN A 221 0.61 18.29 -4.35
C GLN A 221 0.14 18.22 -5.82
N LEU A 222 0.57 17.22 -6.60
CA LEU A 222 0.07 16.96 -7.96
C LEU A 222 -1.45 16.70 -7.94
N ILE A 223 -1.92 15.82 -7.04
CA ILE A 223 -3.36 15.55 -6.90
C ILE A 223 -4.13 16.83 -6.54
N ARG A 224 -3.68 17.59 -5.52
CA ARG A 224 -4.33 18.85 -5.11
C ARG A 224 -4.41 19.85 -6.26
N THR A 225 -3.35 19.95 -7.07
CA THR A 225 -3.31 20.84 -8.24
C THR A 225 -4.40 20.45 -9.26
N HIS A 226 -4.53 19.16 -9.60
CA HIS A 226 -5.61 18.68 -10.48
C HIS A 226 -7.01 18.87 -9.89
N LEU A 227 -7.18 18.75 -8.58
CA LEU A 227 -8.46 19.04 -7.91
C LEU A 227 -8.84 20.52 -8.00
N SER A 228 -7.87 21.44 -7.84
CA SER A 228 -8.12 22.89 -7.92
C SER A 228 -8.38 23.41 -9.34
N VAL A 229 -7.75 22.83 -10.37
CA VAL A 229 -7.84 23.31 -11.76
C VAL A 229 -9.22 23.13 -12.40
N THR A 230 -10.09 22.29 -11.84
CA THR A 230 -11.43 21.99 -12.42
C THR A 230 -12.55 22.90 -11.90
N VAL A 231 -12.24 23.93 -11.11
CA VAL A 231 -13.15 25.07 -10.91
C VAL A 231 -12.79 26.14 -11.95
N PRO A 232 -13.60 26.38 -13.00
CA PRO A 232 -13.39 27.55 -13.83
C PRO A 232 -13.60 28.80 -12.97
N PRO A 233 -12.78 29.85 -13.12
CA PRO A 233 -13.11 31.16 -12.57
C PRO A 233 -14.34 31.69 -13.31
N GLY A 234 -15.53 31.38 -12.79
CA GLY A 234 -16.77 31.94 -13.29
C GLY A 234 -16.69 33.47 -13.23
N PRO A 235 -17.00 34.20 -14.31
CA PRO A 235 -17.07 35.66 -14.25
C PRO A 235 -18.10 36.03 -13.18
N GLY A 236 -17.68 36.88 -12.24
CA GLY A 236 -18.17 36.80 -10.87
C GLY A 236 -19.66 37.08 -10.69
N THR A 237 -20.33 36.15 -10.00
CA THR A 237 -21.42 36.47 -9.08
C THR A 237 -21.24 35.66 -7.80
N ALA A 238 -20.93 36.34 -6.71
CA ALA A 238 -20.99 35.74 -5.38
C ALA A 238 -22.46 35.52 -5.01
N VAL A 239 -22.93 34.29 -5.09
CA VAL A 239 -24.09 33.81 -4.33
C VAL A 239 -23.62 32.62 -3.52
N VAL A 240 -23.32 32.85 -2.26
CA VAL A 240 -23.06 31.80 -1.27
C VAL A 240 -24.39 31.07 -1.07
N GLU A 241 -24.48 29.82 -1.52
CA GLU A 241 -25.69 29.02 -1.31
C GLU A 241 -25.76 28.57 0.17
N PRO A 242 -26.77 28.98 0.96
CA PRO A 242 -26.75 28.78 2.41
C PRO A 242 -26.85 27.30 2.85
N GLY A 243 -27.35 26.41 1.98
CA GLY A 243 -27.67 25.03 2.34
C GLY A 243 -26.48 24.19 2.80
N ALA A 244 -25.31 24.32 2.14
CA ALA A 244 -24.14 23.50 2.44
C ALA A 244 -23.55 23.77 3.84
N GLN A 245 -23.58 25.03 4.29
CA GLN A 245 -23.08 25.41 5.62
C GLN A 245 -24.04 25.00 6.74
N ILE A 246 -25.35 24.91 6.46
CA ILE A 246 -26.35 24.48 7.46
C ILE A 246 -26.17 22.99 7.78
N THR A 247 -25.94 22.12 6.79
CA THR A 247 -25.70 20.69 7.04
C THR A 247 -24.41 20.46 7.85
N GLU A 248 -23.32 21.16 7.52
CA GLU A 248 -22.05 21.04 8.26
C GLU A 248 -22.14 21.64 9.67
N ALA A 249 -22.96 22.67 9.89
CA ALA A 249 -23.24 23.23 11.22
C ALA A 249 -24.15 22.32 12.07
N ILE A 250 -25.14 21.65 11.47
CA ILE A 250 -26.05 20.72 12.19
C ILE A 250 -25.28 19.47 12.66
N ASP A 251 -24.45 18.89 11.79
CA ASP A 251 -23.57 17.76 12.15
C ASP A 251 -22.54 18.16 13.24
N ALA A 252 -21.98 19.37 13.15
CA ALA A 252 -21.04 19.88 14.15
C ALA A 252 -21.71 20.24 15.50
N ALA A 253 -23.00 20.59 15.50
CA ALA A 253 -23.77 20.91 16.70
C ALA A 253 -24.37 19.68 17.40
N GLY A 254 -24.32 18.49 16.77
CA GLY A 254 -24.82 17.24 17.36
C GLY A 254 -26.33 17.21 17.61
N ILE A 255 -27.12 18.02 16.88
CA ILE A 255 -28.57 18.12 17.07
C ILE A 255 -29.28 16.97 16.33
N THR A 256 -29.17 15.76 16.89
CA THR A 256 -30.11 14.68 16.56
C THR A 256 -31.40 14.90 17.34
N SER A 257 -32.50 15.20 16.64
CA SER A 257 -33.80 15.48 17.26
C SER A 257 -34.31 14.33 18.11
N ALA A 258 -34.15 14.44 19.43
CA ALA A 258 -34.79 13.59 20.41
C ALA A 258 -35.99 14.30 21.05
N THR A 259 -37.19 13.88 20.63
CA THR A 259 -38.41 13.81 21.46
C THR A 259 -39.23 15.10 21.71
N SER A 260 -40.54 14.90 21.57
CA SER A 260 -41.69 15.70 22.05
C SER A 260 -41.97 17.08 21.47
N THR A 261 -43.19 17.19 20.91
CA THR A 261 -44.07 18.31 21.25
C THR A 261 -45.50 17.78 21.43
N GLU A 262 -46.12 18.17 22.53
CA GLU A 262 -47.41 17.71 23.05
C GLU A 262 -48.41 18.88 23.00
N PHE A 263 -49.71 18.59 23.12
CA PHE A 263 -50.84 19.55 23.23
C PHE A 263 -51.18 20.40 21.98
N ALA A 264 -52.43 20.80 21.74
CA ALA A 264 -53.75 20.32 22.18
C ALA A 264 -54.85 21.02 21.37
N SER A 265 -56.04 20.43 21.28
CA SER A 265 -57.31 21.20 21.24
C SER A 265 -58.45 20.30 21.68
N THR A 266 -59.26 20.85 22.59
CA THR A 266 -60.37 20.21 23.30
C THR A 266 -61.66 20.32 22.49
N ASP A 267 -62.48 19.27 22.40
CA ASP A 267 -63.87 19.41 22.86
C ASP A 267 -64.59 18.10 23.25
N ILE A 268 -65.53 18.31 24.16
CA ILE A 268 -66.35 17.40 24.98
C ILE A 268 -67.07 16.24 24.27
N SER A 269 -67.17 15.10 24.97
CA SER A 269 -68.47 14.46 25.26
C SER A 269 -68.36 13.53 26.47
N GLU A 270 -69.22 13.73 27.46
CA GLU A 270 -69.35 12.87 28.65
C GLU A 270 -70.13 11.59 28.32
N HIS A 271 -69.72 10.46 28.87
CA HIS A 271 -70.64 9.42 29.39
C HIS A 271 -69.86 8.38 30.22
N PRO A 272 -70.18 8.18 31.52
CA PRO A 272 -69.51 7.20 32.37
C PRO A 272 -70.26 5.85 32.49
N LEU A 273 -69.58 4.89 33.15
CA LEU A 273 -70.04 3.58 33.63
C LEU A 273 -70.04 2.42 32.61
N PHE A 274 -69.04 1.52 32.72
CA PHE A 274 -69.25 0.15 33.24
C PHE A 274 -67.92 -0.58 33.53
N THR A 275 -67.93 -1.44 34.55
CA THR A 275 -66.85 -2.35 35.04
C THR A 275 -67.54 -3.63 35.56
N PRO A 276 -66.85 -4.77 35.87
CA PRO A 276 -65.54 -5.35 35.47
C PRO A 276 -65.78 -6.81 34.94
N PRO A 277 -65.04 -7.93 35.22
CA PRO A 277 -63.66 -8.22 35.67
C PRO A 277 -62.87 -9.34 34.88
N VAL A 278 -61.73 -9.78 35.46
CA VAL A 278 -60.64 -10.72 35.01
C VAL A 278 -60.81 -12.15 35.64
N PRO A 279 -60.59 -13.32 34.96
CA PRO A 279 -59.28 -14.07 35.03
C PRO A 279 -58.94 -15.18 33.96
N GLY A 280 -57.74 -15.80 34.07
CA GLY A 280 -57.30 -17.09 33.47
C GLY A 280 -55.99 -16.98 32.63
N ILE A 281 -54.82 -17.61 32.89
CA ILE A 281 -54.40 -18.90 33.53
C ILE A 281 -54.97 -20.09 32.72
N GLU A 282 -54.25 -21.08 32.17
CA GLU A 282 -52.92 -21.75 32.34
C GLU A 282 -52.57 -22.47 30.99
N PRO A 283 -51.54 -23.34 30.84
CA PRO A 283 -50.27 -23.50 31.57
C PRO A 283 -49.00 -23.29 30.70
#